data_AF-A0A7C6YQ14-F1
#
_entry.id   AF-A0A7C6YQ14-F1
#
_cell.length_a   1.000
_cell.length_b   1.000
_cell.length_c   1.000
_cell.angle_alpha   90.00
_cell.angle_beta   90.00
_cell.angle_gamma   90.00
#
_symmetry.space_group_name_H-M   'P 1'
#
loop_
_entity.id
_entity.type
_entity.pdbx_description
1 polymer ?
#
loop_
_entity_poly.entity_id
_entity_poly.type
_entity_poly.pdbx_seq_one_letter_code
_entity_poly.pdbx_strand_id
1 'polypeptide(L)'
;VDLRAAHESNFYMGLDVFNGEVTDMKEAKVIEPHRVKKQAILSAAEAAEMILRIDDMIASSGTSEPDMGGMEGMGGMPGGMPPM
;
A
#
# COMPACT_ATOMS: atom_id res chain seq x y z
N VAL A 1 -4.62 26.21 -15.79
CA VAL A 1 -5.99 26.79 -15.75
C VAL A 1 -6.76 26.35 -16.99
N ASP A 2 -6.11 26.34 -18.15
CA ASP A 2 -6.68 25.99 -19.45
C ASP A 2 -7.38 24.63 -19.52
N LEU A 3 -6.83 23.57 -18.91
CA LEU A 3 -7.49 22.25 -18.92
C LEU A 3 -8.88 22.28 -18.28
N ARG A 4 -9.03 22.95 -17.13
CA ARG A 4 -10.32 22.99 -16.43
C ARG A 4 -11.35 23.77 -17.24
N ALA A 5 -10.95 24.92 -17.79
CA ALA A 5 -11.83 25.73 -18.64
C ALA A 5 -12.27 24.99 -19.91
N ALA A 6 -11.35 24.30 -20.59
CA ALA A 6 -11.69 23.48 -21.75
C ALA A 6 -12.62 22.32 -21.37
N HIS A 7 -12.35 21.64 -20.26
CA HIS A 7 -13.15 20.50 -19.77
C HIS A 7 -14.57 20.89 -19.36
N GLU A 8 -14.80 22.11 -18.86
CA GLU A 8 -16.16 22.61 -18.57
C GLU A 8 -17.02 22.71 -19.84
N SER A 9 -16.41 23.02 -20.99
CA SER A 9 -17.13 23.10 -22.26
C SER A 9 -17.28 21.75 -22.97
N ASN A 10 -16.31 20.83 -22.79
CA ASN A 10 -16.33 19.48 -23.34
C ASN A 10 -15.62 18.51 -22.40
N PHE A 11 -16.36 17.53 -21.87
CA PHE A 11 -15.87 16.55 -20.90
C PHE A 11 -14.81 15.58 -21.46
N TYR A 12 -14.56 15.57 -22.77
CA TYR A 12 -13.47 14.81 -23.38
C TYR A 12 -12.14 15.55 -23.40
N MET A 13 -12.10 16.84 -23.03
CA MET A 13 -10.85 17.59 -22.97
C MET A 13 -9.94 17.03 -21.86
N GLY A 14 -8.75 16.61 -22.25
CA GLY A 14 -7.73 16.04 -21.37
C GLY A 14 -6.36 16.64 -21.63
N LEU A 15 -5.35 16.12 -20.94
CA LEU A 15 -3.95 16.50 -21.14
C LEU A 15 -3.27 15.47 -22.04
N ASP A 16 -2.68 15.91 -23.14
CA ASP A 16 -1.68 15.13 -23.87
C ASP A 16 -0.36 15.16 -23.09
N VAL A 17 0.05 14.00 -22.57
CA VAL A 17 1.26 13.88 -21.76
C VAL A 17 2.56 13.96 -22.57
N PHE A 18 2.50 13.78 -23.90
CA PHE A 18 3.67 13.88 -24.76
C PHE A 18 4.01 15.33 -25.10
N ASN A 19 2.98 16.12 -25.41
CA ASN A 19 3.14 17.51 -25.85
C ASN A 19 2.89 18.53 -24.72
N GLY A 20 2.23 18.10 -23.63
CA GLY A 20 1.86 18.98 -22.51
C GLY A 20 0.67 19.90 -22.81
N GLU A 21 -0.05 19.66 -23.91
CA GLU A 21 -1.15 20.50 -24.39
C GLU A 21 -2.51 19.89 -24.07
N VAL A 22 -3.55 20.73 -24.03
CA VAL A 22 -4.93 20.28 -23.85
C VAL A 22 -5.48 19.82 -25.20
N THR A 23 -6.02 18.61 -25.26
CA THR A 23 -6.59 18.04 -26.49
C THR A 23 -7.83 17.21 -26.19
N ASP A 24 -8.66 16.98 -27.21
CA ASP A 24 -9.83 16.11 -27.10
C ASP A 24 -9.37 14.64 -27.09
N MET A 25 -9.54 13.97 -25.95
CA MET A 25 -9.10 12.60 -25.75
C MET A 25 -9.84 11.59 -26.65
N LYS A 26 -11.08 11.90 -27.06
CA LYS A 26 -11.86 11.04 -27.93
C LYS A 26 -11.36 11.12 -29.37
N GLU A 27 -11.02 12.31 -29.86
CA GLU A 27 -10.40 12.49 -31.17
C GLU A 27 -8.99 11.90 -31.22
N ALA A 28 -8.23 12.04 -30.12
CA ALA A 28 -6.93 11.40 -29.93
C ALA A 28 -7.00 9.86 -29.75
N LYS A 29 -8.22 9.28 -29.75
CA LYS A 29 -8.48 7.84 -29.58
C LYS A 29 -7.96 7.26 -28.26
N VAL A 30 -7.87 8.08 -27.23
CA VAL A 30 -7.52 7.68 -25.87
C VAL A 30 -8.82 7.35 -25.13
N ILE A 31 -9.16 6.05 -25.08
CA ILE A 31 -10.41 5.54 -24.51
C ILE A 31 -10.10 4.59 -23.35
N GLU A 32 -10.88 4.71 -22.29
CA GLU A 32 -10.73 3.87 -21.10
C GLU A 32 -12.05 3.15 -20.78
N PRO A 33 -12.00 1.87 -20.37
CA PRO A 33 -13.22 1.15 -19.99
C PRO A 33 -13.87 1.76 -18.74
N HIS A 34 -15.17 2.03 -18.81
CA HIS A 34 -15.95 2.57 -17.69
C HIS A 34 -15.76 1.76 -16.39
N ARG A 35 -15.75 0.43 -16.49
CA ARG A 35 -15.60 -0.47 -15.34
C ARG A 35 -14.27 -0.26 -14.60
N VAL A 36 -13.19 0.04 -15.31
CA VAL A 36 -11.85 0.25 -14.71
C VAL A 36 -11.85 1.54 -13.90
N LYS A 37 -12.34 2.66 -14.45
CA LYS A 37 -12.38 3.94 -13.71
C LYS A 37 -13.31 3.92 -12.51
N LYS A 38 -14.49 3.30 -12.66
CA LYS A 38 -15.42 3.15 -11.54
C LYS A 38 -14.79 2.39 -10.38
N GLN A 39 -14.15 1.24 -10.67
CA GLN A 39 -13.50 0.44 -9.63
C GLN A 39 -12.29 1.15 -9.03
N ALA A 40 -11.45 1.80 -9.85
CA ALA A 40 -10.30 2.55 -9.35
C ALA A 40 -10.69 3.63 -8.32
N ILE A 41 -11.76 4.39 -8.61
CA ILE A 41 -12.25 5.43 -7.69
C ILE A 41 -12.82 4.79 -6.41
N LEU A 42 -13.62 3.73 -6.53
CA LEU A 42 -14.20 3.05 -5.36
C LEU A 42 -13.11 2.46 -4.45
N SER A 43 -12.15 1.73 -5.02
CA SER A 43 -11.05 1.14 -4.25
C SER A 43 -10.15 2.21 -3.61
N ALA A 44 -9.90 3.33 -4.31
CA ALA A 44 -9.16 4.45 -3.74
C ALA A 44 -9.91 5.09 -2.56
N ALA A 45 -11.23 5.25 -2.68
CA ALA A 45 -12.07 5.77 -1.60
C ALA A 45 -12.10 4.84 -0.40
N GLU A 46 -12.27 3.52 -0.60
CA GLU A 46 -12.22 2.53 0.48
C GLU A 46 -10.86 2.51 1.18
N ALA A 47 -9.76 2.55 0.42
CA ALA A 47 -8.42 2.61 0.99
C ALA A 47 -8.19 3.91 1.78
N ALA A 48 -8.62 5.05 1.26
CA ALA A 48 -8.54 6.32 1.96
C ALA A 48 -9.38 6.32 3.24
N GLU A 49 -10.59 5.78 3.18
CA GLU A 49 -11.47 5.63 4.34
C GLU A 49 -10.86 4.71 5.41
N MET A 50 -10.23 3.60 5.03
CA MET A 50 -9.51 2.74 5.97
C MET A 50 -8.44 3.52 6.73
N ILE A 51 -7.64 4.33 6.02
CA ILE A 51 -6.57 5.13 6.65
C ILE A 51 -7.15 6.23 7.55
N LEU A 52 -8.19 6.93 7.11
CA LEU A 52 -8.82 8.01 7.90
C LEU A 52 -9.48 7.52 9.19
N ARG A 53 -9.85 6.24 9.27
CA ARG A 53 -10.45 5.62 10.46
C ARG A 53 -9.41 5.10 11.47
N ILE A 54 -8.12 5.12 11.15
CA ILE A 54 -7.07 4.70 12.08
C ILE A 54 -6.76 5.87 13.00
N ASP A 55 -7.11 5.72 14.28
CA ASP A 55 -6.78 6.72 15.31
C ASP A 55 -5.33 6.52 15.80
N ASP A 56 -5.01 5.30 16.24
CA ASP A 56 -3.68 4.93 16.76
C ASP A 56 -3.16 3.64 16.11
N MET A 57 -1.87 3.63 15.77
CA MET A 57 -1.16 2.45 15.26
C MET A 57 -0.13 1.99 16.29
N ILE A 58 -0.37 0.84 16.92
CA ILE A 58 0.61 0.21 17.82
C ILE A 58 1.43 -0.80 17.01
N ALA A 59 2.69 -0.46 16.74
CA ALA A 59 3.63 -1.37 16.10
C ALA A 59 4.33 -2.23 17.17
N SER A 60 4.16 -3.55 17.12
CA SER A 60 4.99 -4.46 17.92
C SER A 60 6.33 -4.66 17.21
N SER A 61 7.44 -4.20 17.81
CA SER A 61 8.73 -4.84 17.54
C SER A 61 8.60 -6.28 17.99
N GLY A 62 8.83 -7.25 17.09
CA GLY A 62 8.73 -8.67 17.43
C GLY A 62 9.48 -8.96 18.74
N THR A 63 8.94 -9.90 19.53
CA THR A 63 9.67 -10.44 20.68
C THR A 63 11.04 -10.87 20.22
N SER A 64 12.08 -10.15 20.66
CA SER A 64 13.42 -10.73 20.73
C SER A 64 13.25 -12.09 21.41
N GLU A 65 13.80 -13.14 20.78
CA GLU A 65 13.84 -14.48 21.36
C GLU A 65 14.25 -14.36 22.84
N PRO A 66 13.62 -15.10 23.76
CA PRO A 66 14.06 -15.09 25.14
C PRO A 66 15.53 -15.49 25.15
N ASP A 67 16.38 -14.58 25.62
CA ASP A 67 17.80 -14.79 25.83
C ASP A 67 17.96 -16.00 26.78
N MET A 68 18.15 -17.18 26.21
CA MET A 68 18.52 -18.41 26.90
C MET A 68 20.00 -18.40 27.29
N GLY A 69 20.64 -17.23 27.38
CA GLY A 69 21.99 -17.03 27.90
C GLY A 69 21.98 -16.71 29.39
N GLY A 70 21.64 -17.68 30.26
CA GLY A 70 21.63 -17.37 31.70
C GLY A 70 21.41 -18.50 32.71
N MET A 71 21.56 -19.76 32.34
CA MET A 71 21.52 -20.86 33.32
C MET A 71 22.89 -21.54 33.46
N GLU A 72 23.93 -20.74 33.72
CA GLU A 72 25.15 -21.25 34.35
C GLU A 72 24.90 -21.36 35.86
N GLY A 73 24.95 -22.60 36.38
CA GLY A 73 25.16 -22.82 37.81
C GLY A 73 23.99 -23.43 38.59
N MET A 74 23.62 -24.67 38.29
CA MET A 74 23.24 -25.61 39.35
C MET A 74 23.95 -26.94 39.10
N GLY A 75 25.08 -27.10 39.77
CA GLY A 75 25.84 -28.34 39.80
C GLY A 75 25.16 -29.41 40.63
N GLY A 76 25.47 -30.67 40.28
CA GLY A 76 25.47 -31.78 41.23
C GLY A 76 24.38 -32.82 41.03
N MET A 77 24.62 -33.78 40.13
CA MET A 77 24.40 -35.19 40.47
C MET A 77 25.36 -36.06 39.63
N PRO A 78 26.27 -36.83 40.27
CA PRO A 78 27.25 -37.65 39.60
C PRO A 78 26.72 -39.05 39.31
N GLY A 79 27.15 -39.62 38.18
CA GLY A 79 27.30 -41.06 38.06
C GLY A 79 26.42 -41.74 37.03
N GLY A 80 27.07 -42.41 36.07
CA GLY A 80 26.46 -43.43 35.24
C GLY A 80 26.84 -43.35 33.76
N MET A 81 28.14 -43.35 33.45
CA MET A 81 28.63 -43.61 32.09
C MET A 81 28.49 -45.12 31.76
N PRO A 82 28.79 -45.60 30.52
CA PRO A 82 28.00 -45.76 29.29
C PRO A 82 27.94 -47.28 28.92
N PRO A 83 28.21 -47.76 27.68
CA PRO A 83 27.57 -47.59 26.37
C PRO A 83 26.95 -48.92 25.84
N MET A 84 26.14 -48.84 24.77
CA MET A 84 26.30 -49.56 23.49
C MET A 84 25.30 -48.97 22.49
#